data_AF-V9Z5V5-F1
#
_entry.id   AF-V9Z5V5-F1
#
_cell.length_a   1.000
_cell.length_b   1.000
_cell.length_c   1.000
_cell.angle_alpha   90.00
_cell.angle_beta   90.00
_cell.angle_gamma   90.00
#
_symmetry.space_group_name_H-M   'P 1'
#
loop_
_entity.id
_entity.type
_entity.pdbx_description
1 polymer ?
#
loop_
_entity_poly.entity_id
_entity_poly.type
_entity_poly.pdbx_seq_one_letter_code
_entity_poly.pdbx_strand_id
1 'polypeptide(L)'
;MWWAGFAPENVTWTGGVEPTWYTTFEGEAQRGFCPNCGSRLAAIDSDVPELGIVVTALDDTSGADLVPVNQSFRDDAVHWLPQVPDTQKSPVA
;
A
#
# COMPACT_ATOMS: atom_id res chain seq x y z
N MET A 1 9.39 -2.89 0.77
CA MET A 1 8.09 -2.28 1.16
C MET A 1 7.11 -2.58 0.03
N TRP A 2 5.94 -3.10 0.33
CA TRP A 2 4.91 -3.38 -0.67
C TRP A 2 3.52 -3.12 -0.05
N TRP A 3 2.51 -2.96 -0.89
CA TRP A 3 1.16 -2.59 -0.47
C TRP A 3 0.11 -3.45 -1.18
N ALA A 4 -1.07 -3.54 -0.57
CA ALA A 4 -2.28 -4.07 -1.18
C ALA A 4 -3.31 -2.94 -1.27
N GLY A 5 -3.98 -2.84 -2.42
CA GLY A 5 -5.01 -1.83 -2.66
C GLY A 5 -6.37 -2.33 -2.19
N PHE A 6 -7.09 -1.49 -1.45
CA PHE A 6 -8.45 -1.76 -1.00
C PHE A 6 -9.36 -0.61 -1.40
N ALA A 7 -10.62 -0.90 -1.73
CA ALA A 7 -11.63 0.15 -1.85
C ALA A 7 -11.73 0.89 -0.51
N PRO A 8 -11.66 2.24 -0.45
CA PRO A 8 -11.63 2.98 0.80
C PRO A 8 -12.81 2.66 1.74
N GLU A 9 -14.00 2.42 1.19
CA GLU A 9 -15.21 2.05 1.92
C GLU A 9 -15.15 0.66 2.58
N ASN A 10 -14.23 -0.20 2.14
CA ASN A 10 -14.00 -1.53 2.70
C ASN A 10 -12.94 -1.53 3.81
N VAL A 11 -12.34 -0.39 4.13
CA VAL A 11 -11.32 -0.27 5.19
C VAL A 11 -11.92 0.38 6.42
N THR A 12 -11.71 -0.25 7.58
CA THR A 12 -12.11 0.30 8.89
C THR A 12 -10.90 0.36 9.82
N TRP A 13 -10.65 1.53 10.41
CA TRP A 13 -9.59 1.72 11.39
C TRP A 13 -10.02 1.21 12.77
N THR A 14 -9.53 0.03 13.15
CA THR A 14 -9.96 -0.72 14.36
C THR A 14 -9.60 -0.04 15.70
N GLY A 15 -8.73 0.98 15.68
CA GLY A 15 -8.41 1.83 16.84
C GLY A 15 -9.24 3.11 16.95
N GLY A 16 -10.20 3.34 16.04
CA GLY A 16 -11.02 4.55 16.00
C GLY A 16 -10.28 5.84 15.64
N VAL A 17 -9.00 5.73 15.25
CA VAL A 17 -8.13 6.85 14.88
C VAL A 17 -7.54 6.55 13.52
N GLU A 18 -7.72 7.49 12.58
CA GLU A 18 -7.10 7.43 11.26
C GLU A 18 -5.58 7.66 11.32
N PRO A 19 -4.82 7.22 10.30
CA PRO A 19 -3.43 7.62 10.15
C PRO A 19 -3.27 9.14 10.09
N THR A 20 -2.15 9.66 10.60
CA THR A 20 -1.73 11.03 10.28
C THR A 20 -1.24 11.07 8.85
N TRP A 21 -1.90 11.87 8.01
CA TRP A 21 -1.60 12.01 6.58
C TRP A 21 -0.55 13.09 6.33
N TYR A 22 0.44 12.77 5.51
CA TYR A 22 1.46 13.70 5.04
C TYR A 22 1.50 13.70 3.51
N THR A 23 1.35 14.88 2.92
CA THR A 23 1.51 15.08 1.48
C THR A 23 2.97 14.89 1.09
N THR A 24 3.25 13.87 0.29
CA THR A 24 4.58 13.60 -0.25
C THR A 24 4.77 14.15 -1.65
N PHE A 25 3.67 14.32 -2.39
CA PHE A 25 3.63 15.02 -3.66
C PHE A 25 2.32 15.79 -3.76
N GLU A 26 2.40 17.10 -3.95
CA GLU A 26 1.22 17.97 -3.92
C GLU A 26 0.23 17.60 -5.01
N GLY A 27 -1.02 17.37 -4.63
CA GLY A 27 -2.10 16.97 -5.55
C GLY A 27 -2.09 15.49 -5.96
N GLU A 28 -0.98 14.76 -5.77
CA GLU A 28 -0.87 13.38 -6.26
C GLU A 28 -0.75 12.33 -5.16
N ALA A 29 -0.01 12.58 -4.09
CA ALA A 29 0.34 11.51 -3.16
C ALA A 29 0.37 11.95 -1.70
N GLN A 30 -0.27 11.14 -0.86
CA GLN A 30 -0.23 11.24 0.60
C GLN A 30 0.16 9.91 1.24
N ARG A 31 0.83 9.97 2.39
CA ARG A 31 1.29 8.81 3.17
C ARG A 31 0.75 8.90 4.59
N GLY A 32 0.12 7.81 5.04
CA GLY A 32 -0.50 7.70 6.35
C GLY A 32 0.42 6.99 7.33
N PHE A 33 0.62 7.59 8.51
CA PHE A 33 1.46 7.04 9.58
C PHE A 33 0.68 6.89 10.89
N CYS A 34 1.08 5.93 11.71
CA CYS A 34 0.56 5.78 13.07
C CYS A 34 0.90 7.03 13.89
N PRO A 35 -0.08 7.72 14.50
CA PRO A 35 0.16 8.93 15.28
C PRO A 35 0.98 8.68 16.56
N ASN A 36 1.07 7.43 17.02
CA ASN A 36 1.76 7.08 18.26
C ASN A 36 3.23 6.66 18.04
N CYS A 37 3.50 5.77 17.08
CA CYS A 37 4.84 5.22 16.85
C CYS A 37 5.50 5.64 15.53
N GLY A 38 4.76 6.33 14.65
CA GLY A 38 5.28 6.79 13.36
C GLY A 38 5.47 5.69 12.32
N SER A 39 5.00 4.45 12.55
CA SER A 39 5.03 3.41 11.51
C SER A 39 4.12 3.78 10.34
N ARG A 40 4.56 3.48 9.10
CA ARG A 40 3.77 3.74 7.89
C ARG A 40 2.67 2.70 7.75
N LEU A 41 1.44 3.15 7.56
CA LEU A 41 0.24 2.30 7.53
C LEU A 41 -0.43 2.29 6.16
N ALA A 42 -0.46 3.44 5.47
CA ALA A 42 -1.24 3.58 4.25
C ALA A 42 -0.66 4.61 3.27
N ALA A 43 -1.24 4.63 2.07
CA ALA A 43 -0.96 5.56 0.99
C ALA A 43 -2.25 5.89 0.23
N ILE A 44 -2.36 7.14 -0.20
CA ILE A 44 -3.35 7.61 -1.17
C ILE A 44 -2.55 8.13 -2.36
N ASP A 45 -2.90 7.70 -3.56
CA ASP A 45 -2.32 8.16 -4.82
C ASP A 45 -3.47 8.58 -5.75
N SER A 46 -3.36 9.72 -6.43
CA SER A 46 -4.48 10.37 -7.14
C SER A 46 -4.92 9.67 -8.43
N ASP A 47 -4.04 8.84 -8.98
CA ASP A 47 -4.22 8.14 -10.25
C ASP A 47 -4.88 6.77 -10.07
N VAL A 48 -5.16 6.36 -8.83
CA VAL A 48 -5.79 5.09 -8.49
C VAL A 48 -6.92 5.27 -7.47
N PRO A 49 -8.01 4.49 -7.55
CA PRO A 49 -9.13 4.61 -6.62
C PRO A 49 -8.85 3.94 -5.26
N GLU A 50 -7.82 3.10 -5.17
CA GLU A 50 -7.56 2.32 -3.95
C GLU A 50 -6.88 3.13 -2.85
N LEU A 51 -7.26 2.80 -1.61
CA LEU A 51 -6.41 3.03 -0.45
C LEU A 51 -5.33 1.94 -0.40
N GLY A 52 -4.07 2.34 -0.56
CA GLY A 52 -2.95 1.42 -0.43
C GLY A 52 -2.64 1.14 1.03
N ILE A 53 -2.78 -0.10 1.50
CA ILE A 53 -2.41 -0.54 2.85
C ILE A 53 -1.03 -1.20 2.81
N VAL A 54 -0.17 -0.81 3.73
CA VAL A 54 1.16 -1.40 3.89
C VAL A 54 1.01 -2.79 4.49
N VAL A 55 1.28 -3.83 3.70
CA VAL A 55 0.93 -5.20 4.13
C VAL A 55 1.72 -5.67 5.34
N THR A 56 2.94 -5.17 5.53
CA THR A 56 3.72 -5.48 6.75
C THR A 56 3.15 -4.84 8.03
N ALA A 57 2.08 -4.03 7.93
CA ALA A 57 1.33 -3.54 9.08
C ALA A 57 0.14 -4.46 9.46
N LEU A 58 -0.14 -5.51 8.68
CA LEU A 58 -1.18 -6.50 8.98
C LEU A 58 -0.61 -7.60 9.88
N ASP A 59 -1.44 -8.11 10.79
CA ASP A 59 -1.08 -9.23 11.67
C ASP A 59 -0.94 -10.56 10.91
N ASP A 60 -1.79 -10.77 9.89
CA ASP A 60 -1.75 -11.92 8.99
C ASP A 60 -1.42 -11.48 7.57
N THR A 61 -0.30 -11.97 7.05
CA THR A 61 0.18 -11.69 5.69
C THR A 61 0.22 -12.94 4.80
N SER A 62 -0.38 -14.04 5.26
CA SER A 62 -0.34 -15.35 4.58
C SER A 62 -1.39 -15.53 3.48
N GLY A 63 -2.28 -14.56 3.30
CA GLY A 63 -3.33 -14.58 2.28
C GLY A 63 -2.78 -14.76 0.86
N ALA A 64 -3.43 -15.61 0.06
CA ALA A 64 -3.03 -15.82 -1.33
C ALA A 64 -3.29 -14.58 -2.22
N ASP A 65 -4.24 -13.75 -1.81
CA ASP A 65 -4.56 -12.43 -2.37
C ASP A 65 -3.53 -11.34 -2.02
N LEU A 66 -2.63 -11.64 -1.09
CA LEU A 66 -1.50 -10.80 -0.67
C LEU A 66 -0.20 -11.18 -1.41
N VAL A 67 -0.24 -12.01 -2.45
CA VAL A 67 0.95 -12.23 -3.29
C VAL A 67 1.16 -11.02 -4.21
N PRO A 68 2.35 -10.38 -4.25
CA PRO A 68 2.58 -9.23 -5.12
C PRO A 68 2.40 -9.57 -6.61
N VAL A 69 1.62 -8.76 -7.31
CA VAL A 69 1.33 -8.91 -8.75
C VAL A 69 1.87 -7.75 -9.60
N ASN A 70 2.48 -6.75 -8.96
CA ASN A 70 3.11 -5.60 -9.59
C ASN A 70 4.40 -5.26 -8.85
N GLN A 71 5.37 -4.66 -9.55
CA GLN A 71 6.63 -4.22 -8.97
C GLN A 71 7.09 -2.98 -9.73
N SER A 72 7.28 -1.88 -9.00
CA SER A 72 7.85 -0.63 -9.53
C SER A 72 9.38 -0.73 -9.60
N PHE A 73 9.99 0.01 -10.54
CA PHE A 73 11.46 0.12 -10.69
C PHE A 73 12.17 -1.25 -10.81
N ARG A 74 11.57 -2.19 -11.57
CA ARG A 74 12.12 -3.55 -11.77
C ARG A 74 13.54 -3.53 -12.29
N ASP A 75 13.82 -2.63 -13.23
CA ASP A 75 15.13 -2.49 -13.87
C ASP A 75 16.21 -2.00 -12.90
N ASP A 76 15.82 -1.34 -11.81
CA ASP A 76 16.72 -0.86 -10.74
C ASP A 76 16.77 -1.81 -9.53
N ALA A 77 16.11 -2.96 -9.61
CA ALA A 77 16.06 -3.91 -8.50
C ALA A 77 17.43 -4.56 -8.26
N VAL A 78 17.77 -4.73 -6.99
CA VAL A 78 18.96 -5.47 -6.57
C VAL A 78 18.90 -6.92 -7.08
N HIS A 79 20.04 -7.45 -7.55
CA HIS A 79 20.10 -8.75 -8.24
C HIS A 79 19.64 -9.97 -7.42
N TRP A 80 19.62 -9.86 -6.09
CA TRP A 80 19.16 -10.94 -5.21
C TRP A 80 17.66 -10.92 -4.96
N LEU A 81 16.94 -9.86 -5.36
CA LEU A 81 15.50 -9.76 -5.17
C LEU A 81 14.78 -10.46 -6.34
N PRO A 82 14.00 -11.52 -6.08
CA PRO A 82 13.18 -12.15 -7.11
C PRO A 82 12.21 -11.13 -7.71
N GLN A 83 12.10 -11.13 -9.04
CA GLN A 83 11.18 -10.24 -9.74
C GLN A 83 9.76 -10.79 -9.70
N VAL A 84 8.78 -9.90 -9.56
CA VAL A 84 7.37 -10.27 -9.76
C VAL A 84 7.17 -10.60 -11.24
N PRO A 85 6.67 -11.79 -11.62
CA PRO A 85 6.71 -12.25 -13.01
C PRO A 85 5.80 -11.44 -13.93
N ASP A 86 4.63 -11.03 -13.44
CA ASP A 86 3.59 -10.39 -14.24
C ASP A 86 3.28 -8.98 -13.74
N THR A 87 2.50 -8.22 -14.53
CA THR A 87 1.91 -6.94 -14.15
C THR A 87 0.40 -7.06 -14.35
N GLN A 88 -0.38 -6.78 -13.32
CA GLN A 88 -1.84 -6.90 -13.34
C GLN A 88 -2.51 -5.54 -13.14
N LYS A 89 -3.67 -5.34 -13.79
CA LYS A 89 -4.53 -4.19 -13.52
C LYS A 89 -5.25 -4.39 -12.20
N SER A 90 -5.55 -3.29 -11.50
CA SER A 90 -6.34 -3.37 -10.28
C SER A 90 -7.75 -3.92 -10.57
N PRO A 91 -8.26 -4.83 -9.73
CA PRO A 91 -9.65 -5.27 -9.79
C PRO A 91 -10.60 -4.32 -9.03
N VAL A 92 -10.07 -3.35 -8.27
CA VAL A 92 -10.87 -2.34 -7.57
C VAL A 92 -11.24 -1.26 -8.59
N ALA A 93 -12.52 -0.95 -8.68
CA ALA A 93 -13.10 -0.03 -9.67
C ALA A 93 -13.39 1.35 -9.07
#